data_AF-A0A2K2H9H2-F1
#
_entry.id   AF-A0A2K2H9H2-F1
#
_cell.length_a   1.000
_cell.length_b   1.000
_cell.length_c   1.000
_cell.angle_alpha   90.00
_cell.angle_beta   90.00
_cell.angle_gamma   90.00
#
_symmetry.space_group_name_H-M   'P 1'
#
loop_
_entity.id
_entity.type
_entity.pdbx_description
1 polymer ?
#
loop_
_entity_poly.entity_id
_entity_poly.type
_entity_poly.pdbx_seq_one_letter_code
_entity_poly.pdbx_strand_id
1 'polypeptide(L)'
;MFTGLLLPVAGDGCFGSKLFIGLDGSVRQETLYALVSIYIKEKTGTETVAVYLDGATPAEAVTKDRADLVFCENIPPAGRVVFKKEEIPFIVSGERPQSDLQFTLVIPALKKLSGLLPADDFSSLVQAVASGAPPLATAREFLDSRGWL
;
A
#
# COMPACT_ATOMS: atom_id res chain seq x y z
N MET A 1 -0.57 28.35 44.59
CA MET A 1 -1.69 27.99 43.70
C MET A 1 -1.38 28.55 42.32
N PHE A 2 -0.90 27.70 41.41
CA PHE A 2 -1.06 27.80 39.95
C PHE A 2 -0.51 26.50 39.39
N THR A 3 -1.36 25.48 39.38
CA THR A 3 -1.08 24.19 38.75
C THR A 3 -1.29 24.39 37.25
N GLY A 4 -0.22 24.66 36.53
CA GLY A 4 -0.23 24.72 35.07
C GLY A 4 -0.33 23.31 34.49
N LEU A 5 -1.55 22.84 34.28
CA LEU A 5 -1.85 21.59 33.58
C LEU A 5 -1.56 21.81 32.08
N LEU A 6 -0.37 21.43 31.61
CA LEU A 6 -0.09 21.34 30.18
C LEU A 6 -0.72 20.03 29.66
N LEU A 7 -1.89 20.16 29.06
CA LEU A 7 -2.54 19.07 28.32
C LEU A 7 -1.65 18.67 27.13
N PRO A 8 -1.39 17.37 26.91
CA PRO A 8 -0.78 16.93 25.67
C PRO A 8 -1.76 17.20 24.53
N VAL A 9 -1.32 17.99 23.55
CA VAL A 9 -1.96 18.05 22.24
C VAL A 9 -1.94 16.63 21.67
N ALA A 10 -3.11 16.08 21.37
CA ALA A 10 -3.25 14.87 20.57
C ALA A 10 -2.81 15.19 19.13
N GLY A 11 -1.50 15.11 18.89
CA GLY A 11 -0.93 15.04 17.55
C GLY A 11 -1.01 13.59 17.08
N ASP A 12 -2.19 13.15 16.66
CA ASP A 12 -2.35 11.89 15.92
C ASP A 12 -1.76 12.09 14.52
N GLY A 13 -0.47 11.82 14.40
CA GLY A 13 0.27 11.90 13.15
C GLY A 13 1.77 11.63 13.31
N CYS A 14 2.19 10.86 14.32
CA CYS A 14 3.56 10.35 14.39
C CYS A 14 3.68 9.11 13.50
N PHE A 15 3.62 9.32 12.18
CA PHE A 15 3.94 8.27 11.23
C PHE A 15 5.43 7.95 11.36
N GLY A 16 5.76 6.87 12.09
CA GLY A 16 7.13 6.36 12.20
C GLY A 16 7.70 5.92 10.85
N SER A 17 8.86 5.26 10.84
CA SER A 17 9.57 4.83 9.61
C SER A 17 8.83 3.79 8.74
N LYS A 18 7.55 3.52 9.02
CA LYS A 18 6.70 2.60 8.28
C LYS A 18 5.76 3.34 7.35
N LEU A 19 5.42 2.67 6.26
CA LEU A 19 4.49 3.12 5.24
C LEU A 19 3.14 2.40 5.41
N PHE A 20 2.05 3.15 5.55
CA PHE A 20 0.71 2.61 5.77
C PHE A 20 -0.03 2.45 4.44
N ILE A 21 -0.52 1.24 4.16
CA ILE A 21 -1.20 0.90 2.91
C ILE A 21 -2.65 0.54 3.21
N GLY A 22 -3.57 1.36 2.72
CA GLY A 22 -5.01 1.21 2.83
C GLY A 22 -5.57 0.14 1.91
N LEU A 23 -6.38 -0.77 2.46
CA LEU A 23 -7.09 -1.82 1.71
C LEU A 23 -8.52 -2.05 2.23
N ASP A 24 -9.38 -2.59 1.37
CA ASP A 24 -10.78 -2.92 1.68
C ASP A 24 -10.97 -4.32 2.29
N GLY A 25 -9.91 -5.10 2.40
CA GLY A 25 -9.93 -6.48 2.90
C GLY A 25 -10.47 -7.52 1.92
N SER A 26 -10.71 -7.15 0.66
CA SER A 26 -10.99 -8.13 -0.38
C SER A 26 -9.75 -8.98 -0.64
N VAL A 27 -9.96 -10.26 -0.98
CA VAL A 27 -8.89 -11.19 -1.38
C VAL A 27 -7.97 -10.59 -2.45
N ARG A 28 -8.56 -9.83 -3.37
CA ARG A 28 -7.85 -9.16 -4.46
C ARG A 28 -6.87 -8.11 -3.95
N GLN A 29 -7.29 -7.24 -3.04
CA GLN A 29 -6.41 -6.23 -2.44
C GLN A 29 -5.43 -6.83 -1.43
N GLU A 30 -5.81 -7.89 -0.70
CA GLU A 30 -4.88 -8.62 0.16
C GLU A 30 -3.76 -9.29 -0.63
N THR A 31 -4.09 -9.87 -1.80
CA THR A 31 -3.10 -10.43 -2.73
C THR A 31 -2.16 -9.35 -3.25
N LEU A 32 -2.71 -8.20 -3.66
CA LEU A 32 -1.88 -7.10 -4.15
C LEU A 32 -1.04 -6.47 -3.03
N TYR A 33 -1.58 -6.35 -1.82
CA TYR A 33 -0.84 -5.92 -0.64
C TYR A 33 0.35 -6.84 -0.36
N ALA A 34 0.16 -8.16 -0.43
CA ALA A 34 1.23 -9.12 -0.24
C ALA A 34 2.36 -8.93 -1.26
N LEU A 35 2.04 -8.76 -2.55
CA LEU A 35 3.04 -8.46 -3.59
C LEU A 35 3.76 -7.13 -3.33
N VAL A 36 2.98 -6.07 -3.08
CA VAL A 36 3.48 -4.70 -2.95
C VAL A 36 4.34 -4.54 -1.70
N SER A 37 3.91 -5.09 -0.57
CA SER A 37 4.65 -4.99 0.70
C SER A 37 6.02 -5.65 0.62
N ILE A 38 6.08 -6.87 0.08
CA ILE A 38 7.35 -7.58 -0.14
C ILE A 38 8.22 -6.79 -1.12
N TYR A 39 7.66 -6.38 -2.26
CA TYR A 39 8.43 -5.67 -3.28
C TYR A 39 8.99 -4.33 -2.78
N ILE A 40 8.19 -3.53 -2.06
CA ILE A 40 8.63 -2.27 -1.44
C ILE A 40 9.75 -2.55 -0.45
N LYS A 41 9.57 -3.51 0.45
CA LYS A 41 10.59 -3.85 1.45
C LYS A 41 11.91 -4.24 0.81
N GLU A 42 11.88 -5.16 -0.14
CA GLU A 42 13.11 -5.68 -0.77
C GLU A 42 13.79 -4.63 -1.66
N LYS A 43 13.02 -3.75 -2.33
CA LYS A 43 13.60 -2.72 -3.23
C LYS A 43 13.97 -1.41 -2.56
N THR A 44 13.42 -1.12 -1.39
CA THR A 44 13.59 0.20 -0.75
C THR A 44 14.01 0.13 0.71
N GLY A 45 13.95 -1.04 1.35
CA GLY A 45 14.13 -1.19 2.79
C GLY A 45 12.96 -0.65 3.64
N THR A 46 11.89 -0.18 3.00
CA THR A 46 10.73 0.40 3.69
C THR A 46 9.79 -0.69 4.18
N GLU A 47 9.52 -0.71 5.49
CA GLU A 47 8.50 -1.58 6.07
C GLU A 47 7.10 -1.02 5.83
N THR A 48 6.15 -1.89 5.55
CA THR A 48 4.75 -1.51 5.30
C THR A 48 3.81 -2.05 6.36
N VAL A 49 2.68 -1.37 6.58
CA VAL A 49 1.61 -1.80 7.47
C VAL A 49 0.27 -1.71 6.73
N ALA A 50 -0.50 -2.80 6.76
CA ALA A 50 -1.86 -2.83 6.26
C ALA A 50 -2.79 -2.02 7.16
N VAL A 51 -3.62 -1.17 6.55
CA VAL A 51 -4.69 -0.41 7.22
C VAL A 51 -6.01 -0.76 6.53
N TYR A 52 -6.90 -1.43 7.24
CA TYR A 52 -8.23 -1.72 6.71
C TYR A 52 -9.09 -0.46 6.74
N LEU A 53 -9.76 -0.15 5.62
CA LEU A 53 -10.47 1.12 5.47
C LEU A 53 -11.83 1.15 6.18
N ASP A 54 -12.40 0.01 6.55
CA ASP A 54 -13.66 -0.11 7.32
C ASP A 54 -14.80 0.79 6.80
N GLY A 55 -14.93 0.88 5.47
CA GLY A 55 -15.95 1.69 4.79
C GLY A 55 -15.54 3.13 4.46
N ALA A 56 -14.35 3.58 4.87
CA ALA A 56 -13.79 4.85 4.41
C ALA A 56 -13.45 4.80 2.92
N THR A 57 -13.70 5.90 2.21
CA THR A 57 -13.32 5.98 0.80
C THR A 57 -11.80 6.13 0.63
N PRO A 58 -11.21 5.69 -0.49
CA PRO A 58 -9.78 5.89 -0.73
C PRO A 58 -9.35 7.36 -0.69
N ALA A 59 -10.21 8.28 -1.18
CA ALA A 59 -9.96 9.71 -1.12
C ALA A 59 -9.88 10.22 0.33
N GLU A 60 -10.78 9.76 1.21
CA GLU A 60 -10.73 10.11 2.62
C GLU A 60 -9.51 9.53 3.31
N ALA A 61 -9.12 8.31 2.96
CA ALA A 61 -7.97 7.65 3.55
C ALA A 61 -6.67 8.41 3.29
N VAL A 62 -6.46 8.92 2.06
CA VAL A 62 -5.27 9.72 1.73
C VAL A 62 -5.36 11.17 2.21
N THR A 63 -6.55 11.78 2.28
CA THR A 63 -6.69 13.20 2.68
C THR A 63 -6.76 13.42 4.18
N LYS A 64 -7.17 12.41 4.95
CA LYS A 64 -7.17 12.43 6.42
C LYS A 64 -5.91 11.77 7.00
N ASP A 65 -4.86 11.63 6.20
CA ASP A 65 -3.60 10.97 6.52
C ASP A 65 -3.75 9.56 7.13
N ARG A 66 -4.85 8.85 6.90
CA ARG A 66 -5.04 7.51 7.48
C ARG A 66 -4.17 6.44 6.83
N ALA A 67 -3.77 6.67 5.58
CA ALA A 67 -2.89 5.80 4.83
C ALA A 67 -2.01 6.63 3.87
N ASP A 68 -0.76 6.19 3.71
CA ASP A 68 0.20 6.79 2.79
C ASP A 68 -0.08 6.37 1.33
N LEU A 69 -0.49 5.13 1.15
CA LEU A 69 -0.90 4.53 -0.12
C LEU A 69 -2.26 3.87 0.04
N VAL A 70 -3.09 3.84 -1.01
CA VAL A 70 -4.40 3.18 -0.96
C VAL A 70 -4.71 2.44 -2.26
N PHE A 71 -5.21 1.21 -2.14
CA PHE A 71 -5.74 0.45 -3.27
C PHE A 71 -7.14 0.93 -3.67
N CYS A 72 -7.37 1.06 -4.97
CA CYS A 72 -8.65 1.53 -5.50
C CYS A 72 -9.03 0.74 -6.76
N GLU A 73 -10.30 0.36 -6.92
CA GLU A 73 -10.79 -0.21 -8.19
C GLU A 73 -11.05 0.88 -9.25
N ASN A 74 -11.28 2.11 -8.81
CA ASN A 74 -11.46 3.29 -9.67
C ASN A 74 -10.54 4.42 -9.20
N ILE A 75 -10.12 5.29 -10.12
CA ILE A 75 -9.28 6.45 -9.76
C ILE A 75 -10.12 7.43 -8.91
N PRO A 76 -9.73 7.69 -7.64
CA PRO A 76 -10.43 8.63 -6.78
C PRO A 76 -10.17 10.09 -7.19
N PRO A 77 -11.01 11.04 -6.74
CA PRO A 77 -10.83 12.46 -7.04
C PRO A 77 -9.62 13.11 -6.34
N ALA A 78 -9.01 12.44 -5.36
CA ALA A 78 -7.87 12.95 -4.59
C ALA A 78 -6.73 11.94 -4.53
N GLY A 79 -5.50 12.46 -4.39
CA GLY A 79 -4.27 11.69 -4.38
C GLY A 79 -3.65 11.50 -5.77
N ARG A 80 -2.45 10.93 -5.81
CA ARG A 80 -1.70 10.71 -7.05
C ARG A 80 -1.67 9.22 -7.41
N VAL A 81 -2.11 8.86 -8.61
CA VAL A 81 -1.96 7.48 -9.10
C VAL A 81 -0.47 7.16 -9.30
N VAL A 82 0.01 6.14 -8.60
CA VAL A 82 1.42 5.68 -8.60
C VAL A 82 1.60 4.25 -9.11
N PHE A 83 0.50 3.48 -9.19
CA PHE A 83 0.43 2.19 -9.84
C PHE A 83 -0.83 2.16 -10.70
N LYS A 84 -0.67 1.87 -11.98
CA LYS A 84 -1.76 1.73 -12.94
C LYS A 84 -1.46 0.58 -13.88
N LYS A 85 -2.30 -0.44 -13.85
CA LYS A 85 -2.26 -1.58 -14.75
C LYS A 85 -3.70 -2.02 -15.01
N GLU A 86 -4.01 -2.32 -16.27
CA GLU A 86 -5.32 -2.85 -16.63
C GLU A 86 -5.59 -4.14 -15.85
N GLU A 87 -6.84 -4.32 -15.40
CA GLU A 87 -7.29 -5.49 -14.61
C GLU A 87 -6.54 -5.72 -13.30
N ILE A 88 -5.87 -4.71 -12.75
CA ILE A 88 -5.29 -4.73 -11.39
C ILE A 88 -5.75 -3.46 -10.66
N PRO A 89 -6.07 -3.52 -9.36
CA PRO A 89 -6.38 -2.32 -8.59
C PRO A 89 -5.30 -1.24 -8.73
N PHE A 90 -5.74 0.01 -8.84
CA PHE A 90 -4.86 1.17 -8.81
C PHE A 90 -4.23 1.33 -7.43
N ILE A 91 -3.04 1.94 -7.36
CA ILE A 91 -2.50 2.47 -6.10
C ILE A 91 -2.42 3.98 -6.22
N VAL A 92 -2.99 4.65 -5.24
CA VAL A 92 -2.97 6.10 -5.10
C VAL A 92 -2.13 6.46 -3.89
N SER A 93 -1.28 7.48 -4.04
CA SER A 93 -0.42 8.01 -2.98
C SER A 93 -1.01 9.28 -2.39
N GLY A 94 -0.96 9.37 -1.07
CA GLY A 94 -1.06 10.62 -0.31
C GLY A 94 0.21 11.48 -0.47
N GLU A 95 0.31 12.56 0.30
CA GLU A 95 1.41 13.54 0.17
C GLU A 95 2.75 12.99 0.67
N ARG A 96 2.75 12.28 1.81
CA ARG A 96 3.98 11.86 2.49
C ARG A 96 4.93 11.03 1.62
N PRO A 97 4.52 10.01 0.86
CA PRO A 97 5.44 9.29 -0.03
C PRO A 97 5.99 10.12 -1.19
N GLN A 98 5.41 11.29 -1.45
CA GLN A 98 5.83 12.19 -2.52
C GLN A 98 6.82 13.25 -2.05
N SER A 99 6.72 13.69 -0.78
CA SER A 99 7.49 14.81 -0.24
C SER A 99 8.55 14.38 0.79
N ASP A 100 8.36 13.27 1.49
CA ASP A 100 9.29 12.79 2.51
C ASP A 100 10.45 12.00 1.86
N LEU A 101 11.67 12.44 2.15
CA LEU A 101 12.90 11.86 1.64
C LEU A 101 13.04 10.37 1.97
N GLN A 102 12.47 9.92 3.10
CA GLN A 102 12.52 8.52 3.53
C GLN A 102 11.82 7.56 2.55
N PHE A 103 10.81 8.03 1.82
CA PHE A 103 9.96 7.20 0.96
C PHE A 103 10.15 7.46 -0.54
N THR A 104 11.15 8.27 -0.90
CA THR A 104 11.42 8.68 -2.30
C THR A 104 11.57 7.52 -3.28
N LEU A 105 12.02 6.35 -2.82
CA LEU A 105 12.19 5.15 -3.66
C LEU A 105 10.91 4.31 -3.82
N VAL A 106 9.88 4.53 -3.00
CA VAL A 106 8.64 3.75 -3.02
C VAL A 106 7.89 3.94 -4.33
N ILE A 107 7.66 5.18 -4.75
CA ILE A 107 6.91 5.47 -5.98
C ILE A 107 7.63 4.93 -7.24
N PRO A 108 8.95 5.12 -7.42
CA PRO A 108 9.70 4.45 -8.48
C PRO A 108 9.57 2.92 -8.45
N ALA A 109 9.63 2.29 -7.27
CA ALA A 109 9.47 0.84 -7.14
C ALA A 109 8.06 0.38 -7.57
N LEU A 110 7.01 1.08 -7.13
CA LEU A 110 5.63 0.77 -7.54
C LEU A 110 5.42 0.91 -9.04
N LYS A 111 5.97 1.96 -9.65
CA LYS A 111 5.93 2.13 -11.12
C LYS A 111 6.64 0.97 -11.82
N LYS A 112 7.82 0.57 -11.34
CA LYS A 112 8.54 -0.59 -11.88
C LYS A 112 7.71 -1.86 -11.77
N LEU A 113 7.12 -2.13 -10.60
CA LEU A 113 6.26 -3.30 -10.40
C LEU A 113 5.05 -3.29 -11.35
N SER A 114 4.41 -2.13 -11.58
CA SER A 114 3.29 -2.02 -12.53
C SER A 114 3.68 -2.36 -13.97
N GLY A 115 4.92 -2.05 -14.36
CA GLY A 115 5.47 -2.41 -15.67
C GLY A 115 5.79 -3.91 -15.80
N LEU A 116 6.15 -4.56 -14.68
CA LEU A 116 6.54 -5.97 -14.64
C LEU A 116 5.35 -6.93 -14.50
N LEU A 117 4.36 -6.59 -13.66
CA LEU A 117 3.28 -7.49 -13.26
C LEU A 117 2.24 -7.67 -14.39
N PRO A 118 2.10 -8.86 -14.99
CA PRO A 118 1.05 -9.15 -15.95
C PRO A 118 -0.31 -9.34 -15.26
N ALA A 119 -1.40 -8.98 -15.94
CA ALA A 119 -2.75 -9.11 -15.41
C ALA A 119 -3.15 -10.57 -15.17
N ASP A 120 -2.81 -11.47 -16.10
CA ASP A 120 -3.11 -12.91 -15.99
C ASP A 120 -2.41 -13.56 -14.79
N ASP A 121 -1.17 -13.16 -14.52
CA ASP A 121 -0.41 -13.62 -13.35
C ASP A 121 -1.08 -13.14 -12.07
N PHE A 122 -1.48 -11.86 -12.01
CA PHE A 122 -2.20 -11.32 -10.87
C PHE A 122 -3.53 -12.04 -10.64
N SER A 123 -4.31 -12.29 -11.70
CA SER A 123 -5.55 -13.06 -11.64
C SER A 123 -5.33 -14.47 -11.08
N SER A 124 -4.27 -15.14 -11.53
CA SER A 124 -3.89 -16.47 -11.06
C SER A 124 -3.52 -16.48 -9.56
N LEU A 125 -2.79 -15.46 -9.11
CA LEU A 125 -2.46 -15.29 -7.68
C LEU A 125 -3.71 -15.06 -6.84
N VAL A 126 -4.64 -14.22 -7.31
CA VAL A 126 -5.91 -13.97 -6.61
C VAL A 126 -6.72 -15.26 -6.50
N GLN A 127 -6.77 -16.08 -7.55
CA GLN A 127 -7.45 -17.39 -7.51
C GLN A 127 -6.80 -18.36 -6.51
N ALA A 128 -5.47 -18.41 -6.46
CA ALA A 128 -4.75 -19.25 -5.50
C ALA A 128 -5.07 -18.84 -4.06
N VAL A 129 -5.03 -17.54 -3.76
CA VAL A 129 -5.36 -17.02 -2.42
C VAL A 129 -6.83 -17.24 -2.08
N ALA A 130 -7.75 -17.01 -3.03
CA ALA A 130 -9.17 -17.30 -2.84
C ALA A 130 -9.43 -18.79 -2.55
N SER A 131 -8.56 -19.68 -3.05
CA SER A 131 -8.61 -21.13 -2.79
C SER A 131 -7.95 -21.54 -1.47
N GLY A 132 -7.49 -20.58 -0.66
CA GLY A 132 -6.92 -20.80 0.67
C GLY A 132 -5.40 -20.75 0.75
N ALA A 133 -4.70 -20.43 -0.34
CA ALA A 133 -3.26 -20.23 -0.27
C ALA A 133 -2.91 -18.98 0.58
N PRO A 134 -1.88 -19.03 1.44
CA PRO A 134 -1.49 -17.88 2.25
C PRO A 134 -0.95 -16.74 1.36
N PRO A 135 -1.50 -15.51 1.45
CA PRO A 135 -1.15 -14.41 0.54
C PRO A 135 0.34 -14.08 0.47
N LEU A 136 0.99 -13.94 1.63
CA LEU A 136 2.40 -13.55 1.70
C LEU A 136 3.35 -14.61 1.15
N ALA A 137 3.10 -15.89 1.41
CA ALA A 137 3.93 -16.96 0.87
C ALA A 137 3.75 -17.07 -0.64
N THR A 138 2.49 -17.04 -1.10
CA THR A 138 2.14 -17.07 -2.53
C THR A 138 2.78 -15.91 -3.30
N ALA A 139 2.72 -14.70 -2.75
CA ALA A 139 3.35 -13.53 -3.33
C ALA A 139 4.89 -13.64 -3.35
N ARG A 140 5.50 -14.14 -2.27
CA ARG A 140 6.95 -14.32 -2.20
C ARG A 140 7.46 -15.31 -3.24
N GLU A 141 6.84 -16.50 -3.28
CA GLU A 141 7.17 -17.55 -4.26
C GLU A 141 7.06 -17.03 -5.70
N PHE A 142 6.00 -16.28 -5.99
CA PHE A 142 5.83 -15.65 -7.30
C PHE A 142 6.98 -14.68 -7.62
N LEU A 143 7.29 -13.74 -6.72
CA LEU A 143 8.34 -12.74 -6.95
C LEU A 143 9.73 -13.39 -7.08
N ASP A 144 10.03 -14.42 -6.29
CA ASP A 144 11.26 -15.20 -6.37
C ASP A 144 11.36 -15.96 -7.70
N SER A 145 10.28 -16.62 -8.14
CA SER A 145 10.24 -17.36 -9.41
C SER A 145 10.52 -16.48 -10.64
N ARG A 146 10.25 -15.17 -10.51
CA ARG A 146 10.49 -14.17 -11.55
C ARG A 146 11.85 -13.48 -11.43
N GLY A 147 12.62 -13.75 -10.36
CA GLY A 147 13.88 -13.05 -10.06
C GLY A 147 13.67 -11.56 -9.78
N TRP A 148 12.54 -11.21 -9.17
CA TRP A 148 12.16 -9.82 -8.92
C TRP A 148 12.52 -9.31 -7.53
N LEU A 149 12.92 -10.18 -6.61
CA LEU A 149 13.46 -9.79 -5.30
C LEU A 149 14.95 -9.47 -5.37
#